data_AF-A0A4Q7CJQ9-F1
#
_entry.id   AF-A0A4Q7CJQ9-F1
#
_cell.length_a   1.000
_cell.length_b   1.000
_cell.length_c   1.000
_cell.angle_alpha   90.00
_cell.angle_beta   90.00
_cell.angle_gamma   90.00
#
_symmetry.space_group_name_H-M   'P 1'
#
loop_
_entity.id
_entity.type
_entity.pdbx_description
1 polymer ?
#
loop_
_entity_poly.entity_id
_entity_poly.type
_entity_poly.pdbx_seq_one_letter_code
_entity_poly.pdbx_strand_id
1 'polypeptide(L)'
;RYSTDKYGYQRQFKEYKCYDSIDCPLRQECMNPKAKPDTLKTIRRNMVWEFYKQFTREKLSDPKTSSIYSKRKIDVETFFGNLKANLGFIRMSVRGIEKVEAEVSIACMATNLKKLTALRA
;
A
#
# COMPACT_ATOMS: atom_id res chain seq x y z
N ARG A 1 6.73 -0.89 -23.24
CA ARG A 1 5.44 -0.29 -23.63
C ARG A 1 5.02 0.73 -22.57
N TYR A 2 4.56 1.90 -22.97
CA TYR A 2 4.02 2.91 -22.03
C TYR A 2 2.50 2.74 -21.89
N SER A 3 1.99 3.02 -20.70
CA SER A 3 0.55 3.06 -20.42
C SER A 3 0.26 4.26 -19.53
N THR A 4 -0.75 5.04 -19.88
CA THR A 4 -1.19 6.20 -19.12
C THR A 4 -2.38 5.81 -18.25
N ASP A 5 -2.35 6.19 -16.97
CA ASP A 5 -3.48 6.02 -16.05
C ASP A 5 -4.58 7.05 -16.34
N LYS A 6 -5.77 6.86 -15.77
CA LYS A 6 -6.91 7.79 -15.88
C LYS A 6 -6.61 9.20 -15.38
N TYR A 7 -5.60 9.35 -14.52
CA TYR A 7 -5.11 10.61 -13.97
C TYR A 7 -3.94 11.22 -14.77
N GLY A 8 -3.59 10.67 -15.95
CA GLY A 8 -2.52 11.19 -16.80
C GLY A 8 -1.11 10.71 -16.44
N TYR A 9 -0.94 9.90 -15.39
CA TYR A 9 0.36 9.39 -15.00
C TYR A 9 0.84 8.28 -15.95
N GLN A 10 2.01 8.47 -16.58
CA GLN A 10 2.59 7.49 -17.49
C GLN A 10 3.45 6.46 -16.74
N ARG A 11 3.24 5.18 -17.07
CA ARG A 11 3.99 4.05 -16.52
C ARG A 11 4.65 3.27 -17.65
N GLN A 12 5.91 2.89 -17.45
CA GLN A 12 6.65 2.04 -18.37
C GLN A 12 6.55 0.57 -17.93
N PHE A 13 6.19 -0.30 -18.86
CA PHE A 13 6.12 -1.74 -18.66
C PHE A 13 7.09 -2.47 -19.59
N LYS A 14 7.83 -3.42 -19.03
CA LYS A 14 8.56 -4.44 -19.78
C LYS A 14 7.59 -5.57 -20.11
N GLU A 15 7.44 -5.87 -21.39
CA GLU A 15 6.50 -6.84 -21.90
C GLU A 15 7.29 -8.06 -22.39
N TYR A 16 6.95 -9.23 -21.87
CA TYR A 16 7.54 -10.51 -22.23
C TYR A 16 6.48 -11.34 -22.92
N LYS A 17 6.80 -11.87 -24.10
CA LYS A 17 5.89 -12.69 -24.90
C LYS A 17 6.48 -14.08 -25.08
N CYS A 18 5.65 -15.09 -24.92
CA CYS A 18 5.98 -16.45 -25.28
C CYS A 18 5.44 -16.73 -26.68
N TYR A 19 6.35 -16.91 -27.64
CA TYR A 19 6.01 -17.13 -29.04
C TYR A 19 5.50 -18.56 -29.29
N ASP A 20 6.02 -19.54 -28.55
CA ASP A 20 5.62 -20.96 -28.66
C ASP A 20 4.35 -21.30 -27.85
N SER A 21 3.60 -20.28 -27.41
CA SER A 21 2.45 -20.48 -26.53
C SER A 21 1.20 -21.00 -27.26
N ILE A 22 1.18 -21.00 -28.59
CA ILE A 22 0.03 -21.41 -29.41
C ILE A 22 -0.16 -22.93 -29.35
N ASP A 23 0.89 -23.70 -29.60
CA ASP A 23 0.86 -25.18 -29.61
C ASP A 23 1.26 -25.81 -28.26
N CYS A 24 1.26 -25.01 -27.19
CA CYS A 24 1.66 -25.48 -25.87
C CYS A 24 0.59 -26.43 -25.27
N PRO A 25 0.95 -27.67 -24.88
CA PRO A 25 0.01 -28.62 -24.26
C PRO A 25 -0.68 -28.10 -23.00
N LEU A 26 0.00 -27.21 -22.25
CA LEU A 26 -0.50 -26.61 -21.00
C LEU A 26 -1.23 -25.28 -21.23
N ARG A 27 -1.57 -24.93 -22.49
CA ARG A 27 -2.19 -23.64 -22.82
C ARG A 27 -3.48 -23.38 -22.06
N GLN A 28 -4.31 -24.41 -21.88
CA GLN A 28 -5.59 -24.27 -21.16
C GLN A 28 -5.40 -23.92 -19.67
N GLU A 29 -4.33 -24.39 -19.04
CA GLU A 29 -3.99 -24.06 -17.64
C GLU A 29 -3.26 -22.71 -17.52
N CYS A 30 -2.45 -22.37 -18.53
CA CYS A 30 -1.57 -21.20 -18.48
C CYS A 30 -2.24 -19.91 -18.96
N MET A 31 -3.24 -19.98 -19.84
CA MET A 31 -3.93 -18.82 -20.42
C MET A 31 -5.32 -18.63 -19.83
N ASN A 32 -5.86 -17.41 -19.95
CA ASN A 32 -7.26 -17.18 -19.63
C ASN A 32 -8.11 -18.03 -20.59
N PRO A 33 -9.09 -18.81 -20.12
CA PRO A 33 -9.95 -19.64 -20.98
C PRO A 33 -10.69 -18.86 -22.07
N LYS A 34 -10.90 -17.55 -21.89
CA LYS A 34 -11.53 -16.65 -22.85
C LYS A 34 -10.56 -16.04 -23.88
N ALA A 35 -9.27 -16.36 -23.80
CA ALA A 35 -8.27 -15.86 -24.74
C ALA A 35 -8.48 -16.48 -26.13
N LYS A 36 -8.27 -15.69 -27.19
CA LYS A 36 -8.38 -16.21 -28.56
C LYS A 36 -7.26 -17.25 -28.82
N PRO A 37 -7.48 -18.24 -29.71
CA PRO A 37 -6.47 -19.27 -30.03
C PRO A 37 -5.12 -18.69 -30.48
N ASP A 38 -5.13 -17.61 -31.24
CA ASP A 38 -3.94 -16.88 -31.74
C ASP A 38 -3.30 -15.93 -30.71
N THR A 39 -3.85 -15.82 -29.48
CA THR A 39 -3.27 -14.89 -28.50
C THR A 39 -1.99 -15.46 -27.90
N LEU A 40 -0.86 -14.77 -28.08
CA LEU A 40 0.38 -15.10 -27.39
C LEU A 40 0.29 -14.81 -25.89
N LYS A 41 0.81 -15.72 -25.05
CA LYS A 41 0.96 -15.46 -23.62
C LYS A 41 1.89 -14.28 -23.41
N THR A 42 1.37 -13.24 -22.77
CA THR A 42 2.10 -12.00 -22.51
C THR A 42 2.11 -11.71 -21.01
N ILE A 43 3.28 -11.38 -20.48
CA ILE A 43 3.48 -10.95 -19.10
C ILE A 43 4.03 -9.54 -19.12
N ARG A 44 3.42 -8.63 -18.35
CA ARG A 44 3.88 -7.26 -18.20
C ARG A 44 4.40 -7.06 -16.80
N ARG A 45 5.62 -6.53 -16.68
CA ARG A 45 6.24 -6.16 -15.41
C ARG A 45 6.58 -4.68 -15.42
N ASN A 46 6.19 -3.97 -14.38
CA ASN A 46 6.67 -2.61 -14.14
C ASN A 46 7.94 -2.71 -13.31
N MET A 47 9.10 -2.47 -13.94
CA MET A 47 10.40 -2.61 -13.28
C MET A 47 10.60 -1.59 -12.15
N VAL A 48 10.05 -0.38 -12.30
CA VAL A 48 10.09 0.65 -11.26
C VAL A 48 9.31 0.19 -10.03
N TRP A 49 8.13 -0.41 -10.24
CA TRP A 49 7.34 -0.98 -9.16
C TRP A 49 8.03 -2.18 -8.50
N GLU A 50 8.65 -3.08 -9.28
CA GLU A 50 9.43 -4.20 -8.74
C GLU A 50 10.59 -3.70 -7.87
N PHE A 51 11.30 -2.66 -8.31
CA PHE A 51 12.35 -2.01 -7.53
C PHE A 51 11.83 -1.52 -6.17
N TYR A 52 10.73 -0.77 -6.13
CA TYR A 52 10.19 -0.26 -4.87
C TYR A 52 9.67 -1.37 -3.94
N LYS A 53 9.12 -2.45 -4.50
CA LYS A 53 8.73 -3.63 -3.72
C LYS A 53 9.95 -4.29 -3.09
N GLN A 54 11.02 -4.47 -3.86
CA GLN A 54 12.28 -5.03 -3.36
C GLN A 54 12.88 -4.14 -2.28
N PHE A 55 13.01 -2.84 -2.53
CA PHE A 55 13.51 -1.86 -1.56
C PHE A 55 12.73 -1.89 -0.24
N THR A 56 11.40 -2.02 -0.32
CA THR A 56 10.55 -2.11 0.87
C THR A 56 10.76 -3.45 1.59
N ARG A 57 10.88 -4.56 0.86
CA ARG A 57 11.17 -5.88 1.44
C ARG A 57 12.52 -5.91 2.14
N GLU A 58 13.55 -5.33 1.54
CA GLU A 58 14.88 -5.20 2.14
C GLU A 58 14.81 -4.41 3.45
N LYS A 59 14.15 -3.26 3.45
CA LYS A 59 13.92 -2.47 4.67
C LYS A 59 13.14 -3.23 5.74
N LEU A 60 12.13 -4.02 5.36
CA LEU A 60 11.36 -4.82 6.33
C LEU A 60 12.12 -6.05 6.82
N SER A 61 13.10 -6.54 6.04
CA SER A 61 13.95 -7.68 6.42
C SER A 61 15.08 -7.31 7.36
N ASP A 62 15.52 -6.04 7.35
CA ASP A 62 16.51 -5.53 8.30
C ASP A 62 15.99 -5.68 9.75
N PRO A 63 16.70 -6.39 10.66
CA PRO A 63 16.20 -6.67 12.00
C PRO A 63 15.85 -5.42 12.81
N LYS A 64 16.63 -4.33 12.65
CA LYS A 64 16.40 -3.07 13.35
C LYS A 64 15.10 -2.41 12.87
N THR A 65 14.95 -2.27 11.56
CA THR A 65 13.77 -1.64 10.96
C THR A 65 12.51 -2.51 11.14
N SER A 66 12.65 -3.84 11.08
CA SER A 66 11.59 -4.80 11.35
C SER A 66 11.05 -4.68 12.77
N SER A 67 11.93 -4.58 13.77
CA SER A 67 11.54 -4.36 15.17
C SER A 67 10.76 -3.06 15.36
N ILE A 68 11.22 -1.96 14.75
CA ILE A 68 10.52 -0.67 14.78
C ILE A 68 9.15 -0.77 14.10
N TYR A 69 9.08 -1.45 12.95
CA TYR A 69 7.83 -1.63 12.21
C TYR A 69 6.82 -2.46 12.99
N SER A 70 7.26 -3.51 13.67
CA SER A 70 6.41 -4.35 14.54
C SER A 70 5.75 -3.52 15.65
N LYS A 71 6.49 -2.58 16.27
CA LYS A 71 5.94 -1.69 17.30
C LYS A 71 4.84 -0.76 16.78
N ARG A 72 4.90 -0.34 15.51
CA ARG A 72 3.85 0.54 14.91
C ARG A 72 2.46 -0.08 14.99
N LYS A 73 2.35 -1.41 14.88
CA LYS A 73 1.07 -2.11 14.99
C LYS A 73 0.41 -1.84 16.35
N ILE A 74 1.21 -1.79 17.41
CA ILE A 74 0.71 -1.58 18.77
C ILE A 74 0.55 -0.08 19.03
N ASP A 75 1.57 0.73 18.70
CA ASP A 75 1.58 2.14 19.08
C ASP A 75 0.63 3.00 18.22
N VAL A 76 0.71 2.84 16.90
CA VAL A 76 0.04 3.70 15.92
C VAL A 76 -1.38 3.22 15.65
N GLU A 77 -1.59 1.92 15.39
CA GLU A 77 -2.92 1.42 15.05
C GLU A 77 -3.86 1.49 16.25
N THR A 78 -3.41 1.16 17.47
CA THR A 78 -4.24 1.27 18.68
C THR A 78 -4.63 2.73 18.95
N PHE A 79 -3.73 3.69 18.69
CA PHE A 79 -4.06 5.11 18.79
C PHE A 79 -5.20 5.49 17.84
N PHE A 80 -5.10 5.16 16.54
CA PHE A 80 -6.13 5.51 15.57
C PHE A 80 -7.44 4.73 15.78
N GLY A 81 -7.34 3.48 16.22
CA GLY A 81 -8.48 2.65 16.60
C GLY A 81 -9.25 3.29 17.75
N ASN A 82 -8.57 3.67 18.83
CA ASN A 82 -9.18 4.37 19.95
C ASN A 82 -9.78 5.72 19.54
N LEU A 83 -9.07 6.49 18.71
CA LEU A 83 -9.53 7.80 18.26
C LEU A 83 -10.84 7.70 17.45
N LYS A 84 -10.97 6.69 16.59
CA LYS A 84 -12.16 6.50 15.77
C LYS A 84 -13.28 5.77 16.51
N ALA A 85 -12.98 4.62 17.12
CA ALA A 85 -14.00 3.74 17.70
C ALA A 85 -14.48 4.21 19.07
N ASN A 86 -13.58 4.69 19.93
CA ASN A 86 -13.92 5.06 21.30
C ASN A 86 -14.21 6.56 21.45
N LEU A 87 -13.46 7.41 20.74
CA LEU A 87 -13.64 8.87 20.80
C LEU A 87 -14.53 9.43 19.68
N GLY A 88 -14.98 8.59 18.74
CA GLY A 88 -15.90 8.99 17.67
C GLY A 88 -15.31 9.98 16.66
N PHE A 89 -13.98 10.18 16.64
CA PHE A 89 -13.32 11.13 15.76
C PHE A 89 -13.13 10.52 14.36
N ILE A 90 -14.24 10.46 13.62
CA ILE A 90 -14.32 9.87 12.27
C ILE A 90 -14.34 10.92 11.15
N ARG A 91 -14.65 12.17 11.48
CA ARG A 91 -14.78 13.29 10.55
C ARG A 91 -14.09 14.51 11.13
N MET A 92 -13.51 15.32 10.25
CA MET A 92 -12.98 16.63 10.62
C MET A 92 -14.13 17.62 10.76
N SER A 93 -14.07 18.45 11.78
CA SER A 93 -15.05 19.51 12.04
C SER A 93 -14.76 20.74 11.19
N VAL A 94 -13.53 20.89 10.72
CA VAL A 94 -13.06 22.06 9.95
C VAL A 94 -12.71 21.71 8.50
N ARG A 95 -12.60 22.74 7.66
CA ARG A 95 -12.19 22.64 6.24
C ARG A 95 -10.95 23.48 5.97
N GLY A 96 -10.10 23.02 5.06
CA GLY A 96 -8.81 23.63 4.72
C GLY A 96 -7.64 22.91 5.40
N ILE A 97 -6.53 22.76 4.68
CA ILE A 97 -5.38 21.93 5.11
C ILE A 97 -4.87 22.39 6.48
N GLU A 98 -4.58 23.68 6.64
CA GLU A 98 -4.04 24.25 7.88
C GLU A 98 -4.96 23.99 9.10
N LYS A 99 -6.27 24.14 8.94
CA LYS A 99 -7.23 23.93 10.02
C LYS A 99 -7.35 22.45 10.37
N VAL A 100 -7.37 21.58 9.36
CA VAL A 100 -7.42 20.12 9.56
C VAL A 100 -6.15 19.63 10.26
N GLU A 101 -4.98 20.15 9.89
CA GLU A 101 -3.72 19.86 10.58
C GLU A 101 -3.77 20.25 12.06
N ALA A 102 -4.33 21.42 12.38
CA ALA A 102 -4.51 21.86 13.76
C ALA A 102 -5.46 20.94 14.55
N GLU A 103 -6.61 20.59 13.97
CA GLU A 103 -7.61 19.70 14.60
C GLU A 103 -7.01 18.32 14.92
N VAL A 104 -6.31 17.72 13.96
CA VAL A 104 -5.63 16.43 14.14
C VAL A 104 -4.54 16.54 15.20
N SER A 105 -3.77 17.63 15.21
CA SER A 105 -2.71 17.85 16.20
C SER A 105 -3.24 17.92 17.62
N ILE A 106 -4.38 18.60 17.84
CA ILE A 106 -5.07 18.66 19.13
C ILE A 106 -5.54 17.27 19.56
N ALA A 107 -6.17 16.50 18.66
CA ALA A 107 -6.64 15.15 18.94
C ALA A 107 -5.49 14.20 19.34
N CYS A 108 -4.36 14.30 18.63
CA CYS A 108 -3.13 13.57 18.94
C CYS A 108 -2.59 13.95 20.33
N MET A 109 -2.51 15.25 20.63
CA MET A 109 -1.99 15.76 21.90
C MET A 109 -2.85 15.31 23.08
N ALA A 110 -4.18 15.43 22.98
CA ALA A 110 -5.12 15.00 24.02
C ALA A 110 -4.97 13.50 24.34
N THR A 111 -4.83 12.67 23.33
CA THR A 111 -4.65 11.22 23.52
C THR A 111 -3.30 10.89 24.14
N ASN A 112 -2.23 11.60 23.76
CA ASN A 112 -0.91 11.42 24.36
C ASN A 112 -0.90 11.85 25.83
N LEU A 113 -1.57 12.96 26.19
CA LEU A 113 -1.74 13.38 27.57
C LEU A 113 -2.49 12.32 28.39
N LYS A 114 -3.56 11.75 27.84
CA LYS A 114 -4.31 10.65 28.49
C LYS A 114 -3.45 9.40 28.73
N LYS A 115 -2.55 9.07 27.80
CA LYS A 115 -1.57 7.98 27.99
C LYS A 115 -0.56 8.33 29.08
N LEU A 116 -0.05 9.56 29.10
CA LEU A 116 0.93 10.02 30.10
C LEU A 116 0.36 10.02 31.52
N THR A 117 -0.91 10.39 31.70
CA THR A 117 -1.55 10.34 33.02
C THR A 117 -1.74 8.89 33.48
N ALA A 118 -2.16 8.00 32.59
CA ALA A 118 -2.33 6.57 32.91
C ALA A 118 -1.01 5.85 33.24
N LEU A 119 0.13 6.31 32.70
CA LEU A 119 1.46 5.76 33.02
C LEU A 119 2.01 6.24 34.37
N ARG A 120 1.50 7.36 34.89
CA ARG A 120 1.94 7.98 36.14
C ARG A 120 1.04 7.67 37.33
N ALA A 121 -0.12 7.07 37.08
CA ALA A 121 -1.05 6.56 38.09
C ALA A 121 -0.66 5.12 38.47
#